data_AF-A0A1V4SC83-F1
#
_entry.id   AF-A0A1V4SC83-F1
#
_cell.length_a   1.000
_cell.length_b   1.000
_cell.length_c   1.000
_cell.angle_alpha   90.00
_cell.angle_beta   90.00
_cell.angle_gamma   90.00
#
_symmetry.space_group_name_H-M   'P 1'
#
loop_
_entity.id
_entity.type
_entity.pdbx_description
1 polymer ?
#
loop_
_entity_poly.entity_id
_entity_poly.type
_entity_poly.pdbx_seq_one_letter_code
_entity_poly.pdbx_strand_id
1 'polypeptide(L)'
;VANVAYHLISILLMKGSCQLTFPIHLHYGCTSTRNVLWADSVSSQAISRNSHFPFFINIYVAAGPMTEMCFHETAATVINAVVSGASIEFGSVVKGVEVDHFTPMEPRWASEVAHGVVGMSRSQGNEIVKKLLAKYEEYS
;
A
#
# COMPACT_ATOMS: atom_id res chain seq x y z
N VAL A 1 12.49 -8.70 -4.97
CA VAL A 1 13.07 -8.88 -6.33
C VAL A 1 12.00 -8.73 -7.41
N ALA A 2 10.96 -9.56 -7.42
CA ALA A 2 9.91 -9.52 -8.46
C ALA A 2 9.30 -8.12 -8.71
N ASN A 3 8.95 -7.37 -7.65
CA ASN A 3 8.36 -6.04 -7.81
C ASN A 3 9.30 -5.03 -8.51
N VAL A 4 10.60 -5.07 -8.21
CA VAL A 4 11.60 -4.21 -8.87
C VAL A 4 11.80 -4.61 -10.32
N ALA A 5 11.83 -5.92 -10.63
CA ALA A 5 11.91 -6.39 -12.01
C ALA A 5 10.67 -5.96 -12.82
N TYR A 6 9.48 -6.00 -12.22
CA TYR A 6 8.25 -5.53 -12.83
C TYR A 6 8.28 -4.01 -13.14
N HIS A 7 8.84 -3.20 -12.23
CA HIS A 7 9.09 -1.78 -12.49
C HIS A 7 9.98 -1.56 -13.73
N LEU A 8 11.07 -2.32 -13.85
CA LEU A 8 11.97 -2.22 -15.02
C LEU A 8 11.27 -2.67 -16.32
N ILE A 9 10.42 -3.70 -16.26
CA ILE A 9 9.61 -4.14 -17.40
C ILE A 9 8.64 -3.05 -17.85
N SER A 10 8.00 -2.34 -16.91
CA SER A 10 7.09 -1.23 -17.23
C SER A 10 7.79 -0.13 -18.03
N ILE A 11 9.04 0.18 -17.69
CA ILE A 11 9.86 1.17 -18.41
C ILE A 11 10.32 0.64 -19.77
N LEU A 12 11.00 -0.51 -19.78
CA LEU A 12 11.76 -0.96 -20.95
C LEU A 12 10.89 -1.63 -22.01
N LEU A 13 9.92 -2.45 -21.58
CA LEU A 13 9.11 -3.25 -22.48
C LEU A 13 7.77 -2.55 -22.77
N MET A 14 7.05 -2.15 -21.72
CA MET A 14 5.72 -1.57 -21.87
C MET A 14 5.77 -0.09 -22.32
N LYS A 15 6.90 0.59 -22.09
CA LYS A 15 7.05 2.04 -22.32
C LYS A 15 5.95 2.83 -21.61
N GLY A 16 5.63 2.44 -20.37
CA GLY A 16 4.60 3.09 -19.57
C GLY A 16 4.96 4.55 -19.26
N SER A 17 3.97 5.33 -18.82
CA SER A 17 4.20 6.66 -18.23
C SER A 17 4.29 6.62 -16.70
N CYS A 18 3.74 5.57 -16.10
CA CYS A 18 3.86 5.23 -14.70
C CYS A 18 3.69 3.72 -14.51
N GLN A 19 4.06 3.22 -13.33
CA GLN A 19 3.87 1.83 -12.94
C GLN A 19 2.92 1.76 -11.74
N LEU A 20 1.89 0.91 -11.81
CA LEU A 20 1.10 0.50 -10.65
C LEU A 20 1.47 -0.93 -10.26
N THR A 21 1.66 -1.19 -8.98
CA THR A 21 1.93 -2.53 -8.44
C THR A 21 1.21 -2.76 -7.13
N PHE A 22 0.94 -4.03 -6.81
CA PHE A 22 0.26 -4.42 -5.59
C PHE A 22 0.73 -5.81 -5.14
N PRO A 23 1.90 -5.90 -4.48
CA PRO A 23 2.27 -7.15 -3.81
C PRO A 23 1.12 -7.59 -2.91
N ILE A 24 0.63 -8.82 -3.08
CA ILE A 24 -0.59 -9.29 -2.42
C ILE A 24 -0.31 -10.61 -1.68
N HIS A 25 -0.95 -10.79 -0.54
CA HIS A 25 -0.85 -12.05 0.20
C HIS A 25 -1.66 -13.14 -0.49
N LEU A 26 -1.03 -14.24 -0.89
CA LEU A 26 -1.70 -15.30 -1.66
C LEU A 26 -2.87 -15.95 -0.91
N HIS A 27 -2.78 -16.09 0.41
CA HIS A 27 -3.86 -16.67 1.20
C HIS A 27 -4.96 -15.67 1.58
N TYR A 28 -4.58 -14.42 1.88
CA TYR A 28 -5.51 -13.45 2.46
C TYR A 28 -6.15 -12.55 1.41
N GLY A 29 -5.52 -12.39 0.24
CA GLY A 29 -6.02 -11.55 -0.84
C GLY A 29 -5.97 -10.05 -0.54
N CYS A 30 -5.07 -9.61 0.33
CA CYS A 30 -4.91 -8.20 0.70
C CYS A 30 -3.43 -7.77 0.68
N THR A 31 -3.21 -6.45 0.65
CA THR A 31 -1.89 -5.82 0.63
C THR A 31 -1.43 -5.35 2.02
N SER A 32 -2.29 -5.48 3.03
CA SER A 32 -2.15 -4.93 4.39
C SER A 32 -1.43 -5.85 5.38
N THR A 33 -1.02 -7.05 4.96
CA THR A 33 -0.35 -8.02 5.84
C THR A 33 1.12 -7.67 6.10
N ARG A 34 1.64 -8.03 7.27
CA ARG A 34 2.99 -7.68 7.74
C ARG A 34 4.11 -8.01 6.73
N ASN A 35 4.07 -9.22 6.17
CA ASN A 35 5.05 -9.69 5.20
C ASN A 35 4.96 -8.93 3.87
N VAL A 36 3.74 -8.58 3.43
CA VAL A 36 3.53 -7.78 2.24
C VAL A 36 4.00 -6.34 2.45
N LEU A 37 3.64 -5.70 3.57
CA LEU A 37 4.11 -4.34 3.89
C LEU A 37 5.64 -4.27 3.93
N TRP A 38 6.30 -5.26 4.53
CA TRP A 38 7.75 -5.35 4.53
C TRP A 38 8.34 -5.49 3.11
N ALA A 39 7.78 -6.40 2.31
CA ALA A 39 8.24 -6.63 0.94
C ALA A 39 8.05 -5.39 0.05
N ASP A 40 6.89 -4.74 0.17
CA ASP A 40 6.58 -3.47 -0.48
C ASP A 40 7.61 -2.42 -0.06
N SER A 41 7.82 -2.21 1.24
CA SER A 41 8.74 -1.18 1.74
C SER A 41 10.15 -1.31 1.17
N VAL A 42 10.71 -2.52 1.18
CA VAL A 42 12.07 -2.76 0.65
C VAL A 42 12.12 -2.52 -0.86
N SER A 43 11.09 -2.95 -1.60
CA SER A 43 11.04 -2.77 -3.04
C SER A 43 10.83 -1.31 -3.46
N SER A 44 9.92 -0.60 -2.78
CA SER A 44 9.63 0.82 -2.98
C SER A 44 10.85 1.69 -2.69
N GLN A 45 11.60 1.39 -1.63
CA GLN A 45 12.87 2.05 -1.35
C GLN A 45 13.92 1.78 -2.43
N ALA A 46 14.02 0.55 -2.93
CA ALA A 46 14.95 0.22 -4.00
C ALA A 46 14.60 0.95 -5.30
N ILE A 47 13.31 1.01 -5.66
CA ILE A 47 12.84 1.73 -6.85
C ILE A 47 13.11 3.23 -6.69
N SER A 48 12.61 3.84 -5.61
CA SER A 48 12.70 5.29 -5.37
C SER A 48 14.14 5.80 -5.33
N ARG A 49 15.10 4.98 -4.88
CA ARG A 49 16.53 5.34 -4.85
C ARG A 49 17.25 5.22 -6.19
N ASN A 50 16.75 4.40 -7.11
CA ASN A 50 17.45 4.02 -8.34
C ASN A 50 16.69 4.40 -9.62
N SER A 51 15.47 4.90 -9.51
CA SER A 51 14.60 5.26 -10.63
C SER A 51 13.79 6.50 -10.28
N HIS A 52 13.63 7.39 -11.27
CA HIS A 52 12.73 8.54 -11.19
C HIS A 52 11.41 8.29 -11.93
N PHE A 53 11.16 7.06 -12.39
CA PHE A 53 9.93 6.70 -13.07
C PHE A 53 8.77 6.67 -12.06
N PRO A 54 7.66 7.39 -12.31
CA PRO A 54 6.54 7.44 -11.38
C PRO A 54 5.96 6.05 -11.11
N PHE A 55 5.75 5.74 -9.84
CA PHE A 55 5.14 4.46 -9.46
C PHE A 55 4.22 4.58 -8.25
N PHE A 56 3.22 3.70 -8.23
CA PHE A 56 2.13 3.68 -7.27
C PHE A 56 2.03 2.29 -6.64
N ILE A 57 1.72 2.26 -5.35
CA ILE A 57 1.27 1.06 -4.66
C ILE A 57 -0.25 1.08 -4.60
N ASN A 58 -0.89 0.05 -5.16
CA ASN A 58 -2.33 -0.13 -5.06
C ASN A 58 -2.70 -0.76 -3.71
N ILE A 59 -3.75 -0.26 -3.10
CA ILE A 59 -4.18 -0.65 -1.76
C ILE A 59 -5.40 -1.56 -1.85
N TYR A 60 -5.28 -2.80 -1.36
CA TYR A 60 -6.40 -3.72 -1.14
C TYR A 60 -6.43 -4.16 0.31
N VAL A 61 -7.53 -3.88 0.99
CA VAL A 61 -7.71 -4.27 2.40
C VAL A 61 -8.70 -5.42 2.53
N ALA A 62 -8.53 -6.23 3.58
CA ALA A 62 -9.37 -7.39 3.81
C ALA A 62 -10.75 -7.00 4.37
N ALA A 63 -10.78 -5.99 5.24
CA ALA A 63 -12.00 -5.55 5.90
C ALA A 63 -12.96 -4.82 4.96
N GLY A 64 -14.23 -4.77 5.37
CA GLY A 64 -15.28 -4.06 4.66
C GLY A 64 -15.30 -2.56 4.90
N PRO A 65 -16.08 -1.83 4.07
CA PRO A 65 -16.15 -0.38 4.14
C PRO A 65 -16.64 0.09 5.51
N MET A 66 -16.25 1.30 5.90
CA MET A 66 -16.71 1.95 7.14
C MET A 66 -16.43 1.16 8.43
N THR A 67 -15.42 0.28 8.44
CA THR A 67 -14.97 -0.44 9.64
C THR A 67 -13.65 0.12 10.18
N GLU A 68 -13.43 0.02 11.49
CA GLU A 68 -12.15 0.42 12.10
C GLU A 68 -10.96 -0.36 11.52
N MET A 69 -11.16 -1.66 11.27
CA MET A 69 -10.13 -2.51 10.66
C MET A 69 -9.76 -2.01 9.25
N CYS A 70 -10.74 -1.66 8.41
CA CYS A 70 -10.47 -1.10 7.08
C CYS A 70 -9.64 0.17 7.16
N PHE A 71 -9.95 1.08 8.09
CA PHE A 71 -9.16 2.30 8.27
C PHE A 71 -7.76 2.01 8.81
N HIS A 72 -7.59 1.02 9.69
CA HIS A 72 -6.28 0.61 10.20
C HIS A 72 -5.41 -0.07 9.13
N GLU A 73 -5.98 -0.99 8.34
CA GLU A 73 -5.30 -1.64 7.21
C GLU A 73 -4.90 -0.63 6.15
N THR A 74 -5.81 0.29 5.81
CA THR A 74 -5.55 1.36 4.84
C THR A 74 -4.44 2.27 5.35
N ALA A 75 -4.51 2.72 6.60
CA ALA A 75 -3.49 3.59 7.17
C ALA A 75 -2.12 2.89 7.21
N ALA A 76 -2.05 1.63 7.63
CA ALA A 76 -0.80 0.89 7.66
C ALA A 76 -0.17 0.77 6.27
N THR A 77 -0.97 0.47 5.24
CA THR A 77 -0.50 0.34 3.86
C THR A 77 -0.06 1.69 3.28
N VAL A 78 -0.85 2.74 3.48
CA VAL A 78 -0.53 4.10 3.00
C VAL A 78 0.75 4.63 3.63
N ILE A 79 0.86 4.55 4.96
CA ILE A 79 2.05 5.02 5.68
C ILE A 79 3.27 4.28 5.18
N ASN A 80 3.19 2.95 5.05
CA ASN A 80 4.27 2.12 4.52
C ASN A 80 4.72 2.58 3.12
N ALA A 81 3.78 2.76 2.19
CA ALA A 81 4.08 3.17 0.82
C ALA A 81 4.75 4.55 0.77
N VAL A 82 4.15 5.56 1.42
CA VAL A 82 4.60 6.95 1.35
C VAL A 82 5.99 7.11 1.97
N VAL A 83 6.22 6.62 3.19
CA VAL A 83 7.54 6.76 3.84
C VAL A 83 8.63 5.93 3.16
N SER A 84 8.25 4.91 2.39
CA SER A 84 9.17 4.11 1.57
C SER A 84 9.49 4.74 0.22
N GLY A 85 8.86 5.88 -0.12
CA GLY A 85 9.13 6.65 -1.33
C GLY A 85 8.24 6.33 -2.52
N ALA A 86 7.09 5.68 -2.30
CA ALA A 86 6.08 5.40 -3.32
C ALA A 86 4.92 6.40 -3.27
N SER A 87 4.23 6.57 -4.40
CA SER A 87 2.89 7.17 -4.42
C SER A 87 1.82 6.11 -4.14
N ILE A 88 0.59 6.56 -3.85
CA ILE A 88 -0.52 5.65 -3.53
C ILE A 88 -1.61 5.70 -4.61
N GLU A 89 -2.25 4.57 -4.82
CA GLU A 89 -3.57 4.48 -5.44
C GLU A 89 -4.46 3.67 -4.50
N PHE A 90 -5.66 4.16 -4.21
CA PHE A 90 -6.61 3.41 -3.42
C PHE A 90 -7.40 2.47 -4.33
N GLY A 91 -7.27 1.16 -4.10
CA GLY A 91 -7.85 0.14 -4.95
C GLY A 91 -9.23 -0.26 -4.47
N SER A 92 -9.29 -1.09 -3.42
CA SER A 92 -10.57 -1.62 -2.95
C SER A 92 -10.53 -2.09 -1.50
N VAL A 93 -11.73 -2.33 -0.98
CA VAL A 93 -12.01 -2.98 0.31
C VAL A 93 -12.66 -4.33 0.05
N VAL A 94 -12.83 -5.14 1.09
CA VAL A 94 -13.32 -6.54 0.96
C VAL A 94 -12.56 -7.29 -0.15
N LYS A 95 -11.23 -7.07 -0.25
CA LYS A 95 -10.38 -7.72 -1.25
C LYS A 95 -10.79 -7.44 -2.72
N GLY A 96 -11.70 -6.49 -2.96
CA GLY A 96 -12.25 -6.18 -4.27
C GLY A 96 -13.17 -7.26 -4.85
N VAL A 97 -13.76 -8.13 -4.03
CA VAL A 97 -14.62 -9.23 -4.53
C VAL A 97 -16.12 -8.95 -4.40
N GLU A 98 -16.52 -8.01 -3.53
CA GLU A 98 -17.93 -7.71 -3.27
C GLU A 98 -18.39 -6.45 -4.01
N VAL A 99 -19.48 -6.58 -4.77
CA VAL A 99 -20.12 -5.47 -5.48
C VAL A 99 -20.76 -4.51 -4.48
N ASP A 100 -20.74 -3.21 -4.76
CA ASP A 100 -21.34 -2.14 -3.95
C ASP A 100 -20.82 -2.02 -2.51
N HIS A 101 -19.67 -2.63 -2.21
CA HIS A 101 -19.02 -2.56 -0.89
C HIS A 101 -17.90 -1.52 -0.86
N PHE A 102 -18.02 -0.41 -1.57
CA PHE A 102 -16.99 0.62 -1.64
C PHE A 102 -17.61 2.00 -1.48
N THR A 103 -17.06 2.84 -0.60
CA THR A 103 -17.57 4.20 -0.38
C THR A 103 -16.49 5.23 -0.72
N PRO A 104 -16.85 6.52 -0.86
CA PRO A 104 -15.87 7.58 -0.99
C PRO A 104 -15.03 7.83 0.27
N MET A 105 -15.38 7.25 1.42
CA MET A 105 -14.72 7.52 2.70
C MET A 105 -13.33 6.87 2.78
N GLU A 106 -13.16 5.67 2.24
CA GLU A 106 -11.89 4.97 2.27
C GLU A 106 -10.79 5.62 1.40
N PRO A 107 -11.04 6.00 0.13
CA PRO A 107 -10.05 6.76 -0.65
C PRO A 107 -9.78 8.16 -0.07
N ARG A 108 -10.78 8.79 0.56
CA ARG A 108 -10.57 10.04 1.30
C ARG A 108 -9.62 9.84 2.48
N TRP A 109 -9.88 8.83 3.31
CA TRP A 109 -9.01 8.46 4.43
C TRP A 109 -7.59 8.16 3.96
N ALA A 110 -7.43 7.38 2.89
CA ALA A 110 -6.12 7.09 2.33
C ALA A 110 -5.37 8.37 1.91
N SER A 111 -6.08 9.32 1.29
CA SER A 111 -5.51 10.61 0.88
C SER A 111 -5.10 11.48 2.08
N GLU A 112 -5.93 11.56 3.11
CA GLU A 112 -5.64 12.32 4.34
C GLU A 112 -4.44 11.72 5.10
N VAL A 113 -4.36 10.39 5.21
CA VAL A 113 -3.20 9.70 5.80
C VAL A 113 -1.95 9.95 4.97
N ALA A 114 -2.02 9.82 3.64
CA ALA A 114 -0.88 10.03 2.77
C ALA A 114 -0.32 11.45 2.92
N HIS A 115 -1.19 12.46 2.92
CA HIS A 115 -0.80 13.84 3.15
C HIS A 115 -0.19 14.05 4.55
N GLY A 116 -0.80 13.47 5.58
CA GLY A 116 -0.36 13.61 6.97
C GLY A 116 1.02 13.02 7.27
N VAL A 117 1.49 12.06 6.46
CA VAL A 117 2.80 11.41 6.66
C VAL A 117 3.88 11.88 5.69
N VAL A 118 3.59 12.84 4.80
CA VAL A 118 4.61 13.47 3.96
C VAL A 118 5.69 14.09 4.85
N GLY A 119 6.95 13.79 4.55
CA GLY A 119 8.10 14.28 5.32
C GLY A 119 8.42 13.50 6.60
N MET A 120 7.61 12.50 6.97
CA MET A 120 7.98 11.59 8.07
C MET A 120 9.19 10.73 7.70
N SER A 121 10.02 10.45 8.70
CA SER A 121 11.11 9.47 8.52
C SER A 121 10.56 8.05 8.48
N ARG A 122 11.28 7.16 7.79
CA ARG A 122 10.97 5.72 7.73
C ARG A 122 10.87 5.07 9.11
N SER A 123 11.70 5.48 10.08
CA SER A 123 11.64 4.95 11.44
C SER A 123 10.36 5.36 12.16
N GLN A 124 9.95 6.64 12.05
CA GLN A 124 8.68 7.11 12.60
C GLN A 124 7.50 6.37 11.97
N GLY A 125 7.46 6.28 10.64
CA GLY A 125 6.42 5.54 9.93
C GLY A 125 6.34 4.07 10.35
N ASN A 126 7.49 3.39 10.46
CA ASN A 126 7.58 2.00 10.89
C ASN A 126 7.02 1.77 12.31
N GLU A 127 7.28 2.68 13.25
CA GLU A 127 6.71 2.56 14.61
C GLU A 127 5.20 2.75 14.62
N ILE A 128 4.65 3.63 13.77
CA ILE A 128 3.19 3.79 13.62
C ILE A 128 2.59 2.53 12.99
N VAL A 129 3.18 2.03 11.90
CA VAL A 129 2.71 0.83 11.18
C VAL A 129 2.70 -0.39 12.10
N LYS A 130 3.73 -0.59 12.94
CA LYS A 130 3.75 -1.68 13.93
C LYS A 130 2.58 -1.61 14.92
N LYS A 131 2.23 -0.40 15.39
CA LYS A 131 1.10 -0.19 16.30
C LYS A 131 -0.24 -0.44 15.60
N LEU A 132 -0.35 -0.10 14.32
CA LEU A 132 -1.55 -0.39 13.54
C LEU A 132 -1.70 -1.89 13.28
N LEU A 133 -0.61 -2.57 12.87
CA LEU A 133 -0.59 -4.02 12.67
C LEU A 133 -1.07 -4.79 13.90
N ALA A 134 -0.63 -4.39 15.10
CA ALA A 134 -1.04 -5.01 16.35
C ALA A 134 -2.56 -4.92 16.63
N LYS A 135 -3.30 -4.06 15.92
CA LYS A 135 -4.75 -3.93 16.06
C LYS A 135 -5.56 -4.86 15.15
N TYR A 136 -4.97 -5.35 14.06
CA TYR A 136 -5.72 -6.09 13.04
C TYR A 136 -5.08 -7.41 12.59
N GLU A 137 -3.78 -7.64 12.83
CA GLU A 137 -3.09 -8.79 12.22
C GLU A 137 -3.55 -10.16 12.73
N GLU A 138 -4.16 -10.22 13.92
CA GLU A 138 -4.76 -11.45 14.45
C GLU A 138 -6.14 -11.76 13.83
N TYR A 139 -6.80 -10.76 13.24
CA TYR A 139 -8.14 -10.86 12.67
C TYR A 139 -8.14 -10.89 11.13
N SER A 140 -6.96 -10.74 10.52
CA SER A 140 -6.77 -10.64 9.07
C SER A 140 -6.43 -11.96 8.39
#